data_AF-A0A5J4TH92-F1
#
_entry.id   AF-A0A5J4TH92-F1
#
_cell.length_a   1.000
_cell.length_b   1.000
_cell.length_c   1.000
_cell.angle_alpha   90.00
_cell.angle_beta   90.00
_cell.angle_gamma   90.00
#
_symmetry.space_group_name_H-M   'P 1'
#
loop_
_entity.id
_entity.type
_entity.pdbx_description
1 polymer ?
#
loop_
_entity_poly.entity_id
_entity_poly.type
_entity_poly.pdbx_seq_one_letter_code
_entity_poly.pdbx_strand_id
1 'polypeptide(L)'
;MKHDNEENIRLKEQLKQKDEEIRRKDEELQREQEERNRILEENGKLKFENQMLKDKENTQNVDLKRIAEILRQPLVGTQQQQQQIQKQQEDECRKLIIQYEGKEDDEGRLNIINLGIVEALIYIFLSRSLDLITNPFSELFLKITTPSSDEIILQLFSKNPYPSLIRLLNHQDINIVDDAIISISNILIAGQNTTPSYSLHPHFDTISQCDGINQIFRIFKRNDIGKHSKRIAAECISFLFRAREISNSEMKKEIIAYLKQIITKKDKEEMNRAIRALKRLALNAANRTEIEKDGFAIPDDD
;
A
#
# COMPACT_ATOMS: atom_id res chain seq x y z
N MET A 1 -78.48 -44.70 27.15
CA MET A 1 -77.59 -45.87 26.96
C MET A 1 -76.74 -45.84 25.68
N LYS A 2 -77.29 -45.77 24.45
CA LYS A 2 -76.43 -45.63 23.24
C LYS A 2 -75.78 -44.24 23.11
N HIS A 3 -76.52 -43.19 23.45
CA HIS A 3 -76.07 -41.80 23.33
C HIS A 3 -74.92 -41.45 24.31
N ASP A 4 -75.04 -41.91 25.55
CA ASP A 4 -74.03 -41.69 26.62
C ASP A 4 -72.67 -42.36 26.30
N ASN A 5 -72.68 -43.42 25.48
CA ASN A 5 -71.48 -44.16 25.11
C ASN A 5 -70.72 -43.49 23.95
N GLU A 6 -71.45 -42.89 22.99
CA GLU A 6 -70.87 -42.09 21.90
C GLU A 6 -70.25 -40.80 22.42
N GLU A 7 -70.88 -40.15 23.40
CA GLU A 7 -70.36 -38.94 24.04
C GLU A 7 -69.06 -39.21 24.82
N ASN A 8 -68.98 -40.35 25.52
CA ASN A 8 -67.78 -40.78 26.25
C ASN A 8 -66.60 -41.07 25.30
N ILE A 9 -66.86 -41.68 24.14
CA ILE A 9 -65.85 -41.92 23.10
C ILE A 9 -65.34 -40.57 22.55
N ARG A 10 -66.25 -39.63 22.26
CA ARG A 10 -65.91 -38.28 21.78
C ARG A 10 -65.04 -37.52 22.78
N LEU A 11 -65.36 -37.57 24.07
CA LEU A 11 -64.59 -36.93 25.12
C LEU A 11 -63.17 -37.51 25.22
N LYS A 12 -63.02 -38.84 25.12
CA LYS A 12 -61.70 -39.50 25.12
C LYS A 12 -60.85 -39.11 23.91
N GLU A 13 -61.46 -39.02 22.73
CA GLU A 13 -60.78 -38.56 21.52
C GLU A 13 -60.27 -37.12 21.67
N GLN A 14 -61.10 -36.21 22.22
CA GLN A 14 -60.73 -34.82 22.49
C GLN A 14 -59.62 -34.69 23.53
N LEU A 15 -59.65 -35.51 24.60
CA LEU A 15 -58.58 -35.57 25.60
C LEU A 15 -57.26 -36.00 24.96
N LYS A 16 -57.29 -37.05 24.13
CA LYS A 16 -56.11 -37.55 23.43
C LYS A 16 -55.52 -36.50 22.48
N GLN A 17 -56.36 -35.77 21.75
CA GLN A 17 -55.93 -34.66 20.89
C GLN A 17 -55.29 -33.52 21.69
N LYS A 18 -55.86 -33.14 22.84
CA LYS A 18 -55.27 -32.14 23.74
C LYS A 18 -53.93 -32.59 24.32
N ASP A 19 -53.81 -33.84 24.76
CA ASP A 19 -52.56 -34.38 25.29
C ASP A 19 -51.44 -34.44 24.24
N GLU A 20 -51.82 -34.63 22.97
CA GLU A 20 -50.88 -34.59 21.85
C GLU A 20 -50.49 -33.15 21.48
N GLU A 21 -51.42 -32.19 21.55
CA GLU A 21 -51.13 -30.77 21.38
C GLU A 21 -50.21 -30.22 22.48
N ILE A 22 -50.43 -30.62 23.75
CA ILE A 22 -49.57 -30.26 24.87
C ILE A 22 -48.15 -30.79 24.65
N ARG A 23 -48.01 -32.07 24.27
CA ARG A 23 -46.69 -32.65 23.95
C ARG A 23 -45.96 -31.90 22.83
N ARG A 24 -46.67 -31.53 21.76
CA ARG A 24 -46.06 -30.76 20.67
C ARG A 24 -45.57 -29.39 21.15
N LYS A 25 -46.36 -28.70 21.98
CA LYS A 25 -45.95 -27.41 22.57
C LYS A 25 -44.76 -27.55 23.52
N ASP A 26 -44.71 -28.60 24.32
CA ASP A 26 -43.58 -28.87 25.21
C ASP A 26 -42.29 -29.18 24.42
N GLU A 27 -42.39 -29.97 23.35
CA GLU A 27 -41.27 -30.23 22.45
C GLU A 27 -40.80 -28.97 21.70
N GLU A 28 -41.74 -28.12 21.27
CA GLU A 28 -41.43 -26.84 20.62
C GLU A 28 -40.73 -25.88 21.60
N LEU A 29 -41.24 -25.76 22.83
CA LEU A 29 -40.62 -24.98 23.89
C LEU A 29 -39.22 -25.49 24.23
N GLN A 30 -39.02 -26.81 24.27
CA GLN A 30 -37.71 -27.40 24.52
C GLN A 30 -36.74 -27.10 23.38
N ARG A 31 -37.18 -27.18 22.12
CA ARG A 31 -36.35 -26.78 20.96
C ARG A 31 -35.99 -25.30 21.00
N GLU A 32 -36.93 -24.42 21.31
CA GLU A 32 -36.67 -22.99 21.47
C GLU A 32 -35.67 -22.71 22.60
N GLN A 33 -35.77 -23.42 23.72
CA GLN A 33 -34.85 -23.29 24.85
C GLN A 33 -33.43 -23.75 24.47
N GLU A 34 -33.31 -24.89 23.77
CA GLU A 34 -32.04 -25.38 23.25
C GLU A 34 -31.41 -24.40 22.26
N GLU A 35 -32.21 -23.84 21.35
CA GLU A 35 -31.75 -22.86 20.36
C GLU A 35 -31.29 -21.55 21.04
N ARG A 36 -32.05 -21.05 22.03
CA ARG A 36 -31.62 -19.91 22.85
C ARG A 36 -30.31 -20.17 23.57
N ASN A 37 -30.12 -21.36 24.12
CA ASN A 37 -28.87 -21.72 24.79
C ASN A 37 -27.69 -21.78 23.81
N ARG A 38 -27.89 -22.35 22.60
CA ARG A 38 -26.87 -22.35 21.54
C ARG A 38 -26.49 -20.93 21.12
N ILE A 39 -27.48 -20.06 20.89
CA ILE A 39 -27.26 -18.65 20.56
C ILE A 39 -26.49 -17.95 21.69
N LEU A 40 -26.81 -18.23 22.96
CA LEU A 40 -26.12 -17.64 24.10
C LEU A 40 -24.65 -18.08 24.17
N GLU A 41 -24.36 -19.36 23.94
CA GLU A 41 -23.00 -19.90 23.88
C GLU A 41 -22.20 -19.30 22.71
N GLU A 42 -22.80 -19.23 21.53
CA GLU A 42 -22.17 -18.64 20.34
C GLU A 42 -21.88 -17.15 20.54
N ASN A 43 -22.82 -16.40 21.10
CA ASN A 43 -22.62 -15.00 21.49
C ASN A 43 -21.50 -14.86 22.53
N GLY A 44 -21.37 -15.80 23.47
CA GLY A 44 -20.28 -15.84 24.43
C GLY A 44 -18.91 -16.01 23.76
N LYS A 45 -18.80 -16.95 22.79
CA LYS A 45 -17.59 -17.17 22.00
C LYS A 45 -17.22 -15.95 21.16
N LEU A 46 -18.17 -15.40 20.42
CA LEU A 46 -17.97 -14.19 19.62
C LEU A 46 -17.50 -13.00 20.47
N LYS A 47 -18.06 -12.84 21.68
CA LYS A 47 -17.64 -11.77 22.59
C LYS A 47 -16.19 -11.96 23.06
N PHE A 48 -15.79 -13.20 23.35
CA PHE A 48 -14.42 -13.52 23.75
C PHE A 48 -13.42 -13.31 22.59
N GLU A 49 -13.74 -13.77 21.39
CA GLU A 49 -12.91 -13.56 20.19
C GLU A 49 -12.74 -12.06 19.89
N ASN A 50 -13.82 -11.28 19.95
CA ASN A 50 -13.76 -9.83 19.79
C ASN A 50 -12.90 -9.15 20.85
N GLN A 51 -12.90 -9.63 22.09
CA GLN A 51 -12.04 -9.10 23.15
C GLN A 51 -10.57 -9.41 22.88
N MET A 52 -10.26 -10.66 22.48
CA MET A 52 -8.90 -11.08 22.12
C MET A 52 -8.33 -10.29 20.94
N LEU A 53 -9.16 -10.00 19.94
CA LEU A 53 -8.78 -9.17 18.79
C LEU A 53 -8.44 -7.73 19.23
N LYS A 54 -9.27 -7.12 20.08
CA LYS A 54 -9.02 -5.78 20.64
C LYS A 54 -7.74 -5.72 21.47
N ASP A 55 -7.48 -6.74 22.28
CA ASP A 55 -6.27 -6.79 23.12
C ASP A 55 -5.00 -6.94 22.26
N LYS A 56 -5.08 -7.73 21.18
CA LYS A 56 -4.01 -7.86 20.19
C LYS A 56 -3.74 -6.55 19.46
N GLU A 57 -4.79 -5.88 18.99
CA GLU A 57 -4.72 -4.58 18.31
C GLU A 57 -4.12 -3.50 19.23
N ASN A 58 -4.57 -3.44 20.49
CA ASN A 58 -4.01 -2.53 21.50
C ASN A 58 -2.52 -2.79 21.73
N THR A 59 -2.11 -4.06 21.83
CA THR A 59 -0.71 -4.44 22.03
C THR A 59 0.15 -4.01 20.83
N GLN A 60 -0.33 -4.23 19.62
CA GLN A 60 0.34 -3.81 18.39
C GLN A 60 0.49 -2.28 18.31
N ASN A 61 -0.56 -1.53 18.66
CA ASN A 61 -0.52 -0.06 18.65
C ASN A 61 0.46 0.51 19.70
N VAL A 62 0.54 -0.12 20.88
CA VAL A 62 1.53 0.25 21.91
C VAL A 62 2.96 0.04 21.39
N ASP A 63 3.22 -1.07 20.70
CA ASP A 63 4.55 -1.37 20.15
C ASP A 63 4.93 -0.38 19.03
N LEU A 64 4.03 -0.12 18.09
CA LEU A 64 4.24 0.86 17.02
C LEU A 64 4.51 2.27 17.56
N LYS A 65 3.81 2.69 18.62
CA LYS A 65 4.04 3.98 19.27
C LYS A 65 5.45 4.06 19.87
N ARG A 66 5.89 3.01 20.55
CA ARG A 66 7.26 2.91 21.09
C ARG A 66 8.30 2.95 19.98
N ILE A 67 8.07 2.26 18.87
CA ILE A 67 8.98 2.29 17.71
C ILE A 67 9.08 3.70 17.15
N ALA A 68 7.96 4.40 16.98
CA ALA A 68 7.96 5.79 16.52
C ALA A 68 8.78 6.70 17.44
N GLU A 69 8.69 6.52 18.76
CA GLU A 69 9.50 7.26 19.73
C GLU A 69 11.00 6.94 19.61
N ILE A 70 11.38 5.67 19.41
CA ILE A 70 12.77 5.26 19.19
C ILE A 70 13.34 5.88 17.91
N LEU A 71 12.59 5.85 16.80
CA LEU A 71 13.02 6.43 15.52
C LEU A 71 13.19 7.96 15.58
N ARG A 72 12.45 8.64 16.45
CA ARG A 72 12.58 10.10 16.67
C ARG A 72 13.79 10.48 17.51
N GLN A 73 14.45 9.53 18.17
CA GLN A 73 15.62 9.86 19.00
C GLN A 73 16.74 10.46 18.15
N PRO A 74 17.28 11.64 18.52
CA PRO A 74 18.39 12.24 17.80
C PRO A 74 19.69 11.48 18.08
N LEU A 75 20.60 11.49 17.11
CA LEU A 75 21.95 10.93 17.28
C LEU A 75 22.81 11.91 18.08
N VAL A 76 22.75 11.83 19.42
CA VAL A 76 23.48 12.69 20.35
C VAL A 76 24.55 11.93 21.13
N GLY A 77 25.56 12.65 21.62
CA GLY A 77 26.63 12.09 22.45
C GLY A 77 27.87 11.66 21.67
N THR A 78 28.66 10.75 22.25
CA THR A 78 29.88 10.21 21.65
C THR A 78 29.57 9.35 20.42
N GLN A 79 30.57 9.08 19.58
CA GLN A 79 30.42 8.22 18.41
C GLN A 79 29.82 6.84 18.77
N GLN A 80 30.25 6.25 19.89
CA GLN A 80 29.73 4.97 20.37
C GLN A 80 28.25 5.07 20.79
N GLN A 81 27.85 6.16 21.45
CA GLN A 81 26.45 6.39 21.83
C GLN A 81 25.56 6.59 20.59
N GLN A 82 26.02 7.37 19.61
CA GLN A 82 25.31 7.56 18.35
C GLN A 82 25.14 6.24 17.60
N GLN A 83 26.18 5.41 17.54
CA GLN A 83 26.09 4.07 16.93
C GLN A 83 25.10 3.15 17.66
N GLN A 84 25.02 3.23 18.99
CA GLN A 84 24.04 2.46 19.77
C GLN A 84 22.60 2.91 19.47
N ILE A 85 22.36 4.22 19.44
CA ILE A 85 21.04 4.78 19.09
C ILE A 85 20.65 4.37 17.67
N GLN A 86 21.56 4.54 16.70
CA GLN A 86 21.32 4.16 15.32
C GLN A 86 21.02 2.66 15.19
N LYS A 87 21.81 1.80 15.84
CA LYS A 87 21.58 0.36 15.84
C LYS A 87 20.19 0.01 16.40
N GLN A 88 19.80 0.63 17.50
CA GLN A 88 18.47 0.43 18.06
C GLN A 88 17.36 0.81 17.07
N GLN A 89 17.52 1.93 16.36
CA GLN A 89 16.57 2.37 15.34
C GLN A 89 16.51 1.41 14.15
N GLU A 90 17.66 0.93 13.67
CA GLU A 90 17.75 -0.06 12.61
C GLU A 90 17.07 -1.39 13.01
N ASP A 91 17.29 -1.84 14.25
CA ASP A 91 16.67 -3.06 14.77
C ASP A 91 15.14 -2.94 14.81
N GLU A 92 14.60 -1.79 15.22
CA GLU A 92 13.14 -1.55 15.15
C GLU A 92 12.62 -1.49 13.71
N CYS A 93 13.38 -0.89 12.78
CA CYS A 93 13.01 -0.92 11.36
C CYS A 93 12.95 -2.36 10.81
N ARG A 94 13.94 -3.19 11.12
CA ARG A 94 13.99 -4.59 10.68
C ARG A 94 12.82 -5.41 11.21
N LYS A 95 12.40 -5.18 12.47
CA LYS A 95 11.21 -5.84 13.02
C LYS A 95 9.96 -5.54 12.20
N LEU A 96 9.75 -4.27 11.85
CA LEU A 96 8.61 -3.86 11.03
C LEU A 96 8.71 -4.40 9.60
N ILE A 97 9.89 -4.39 9.00
CA ILE A 97 10.10 -4.99 7.67
C ILE A 97 9.65 -6.46 7.68
N ILE A 98 10.16 -7.26 8.63
CA ILE A 98 9.78 -8.68 8.79
C ILE A 98 8.28 -8.82 9.05
N GLN A 99 7.68 -7.95 9.85
CA GLN A 99 6.26 -7.99 10.15
C GLN A 99 5.39 -7.80 8.91
N TYR A 100 5.80 -6.94 7.97
CA TYR A 100 5.01 -6.55 6.80
C TYR A 100 5.47 -7.18 5.47
N GLU A 101 6.49 -8.04 5.50
CA GLU A 101 7.02 -8.73 4.32
C GLU A 101 5.94 -9.58 3.65
N GLY A 102 5.63 -9.27 2.38
CA GLY A 102 4.68 -10.02 1.56
C GLY A 102 3.22 -9.98 2.03
N LYS A 103 2.85 -9.06 2.93
CA LYS A 103 1.48 -8.95 3.48
C LYS A 103 0.70 -7.78 2.90
N GLU A 104 -0.50 -8.08 2.42
CA GLU A 104 -1.55 -7.11 2.15
C GLU A 104 -2.24 -6.76 3.48
N ASP A 105 -1.78 -5.70 4.12
CA ASP A 105 -2.24 -5.25 5.45
C ASP A 105 -2.35 -3.72 5.48
N ASP A 106 -3.41 -3.21 4.84
CA ASP A 106 -3.68 -1.77 4.74
C ASP A 106 -3.96 -1.15 6.12
N GLU A 107 -4.64 -1.87 7.02
CA GLU A 107 -4.96 -1.40 8.37
C GLU A 107 -3.69 -1.25 9.22
N GLY A 108 -2.79 -2.23 9.17
CA GLY A 108 -1.49 -2.14 9.84
C GLY A 108 -0.64 -0.98 9.30
N ARG A 109 -0.62 -0.78 7.97
CA ARG A 109 0.08 0.34 7.35
C ARG A 109 -0.52 1.69 7.70
N LEU A 110 -1.84 1.77 7.78
CA LEU A 110 -2.55 2.95 8.28
C LEU A 110 -2.11 3.28 9.71
N ASN A 111 -2.00 2.28 10.58
CA ASN A 111 -1.52 2.46 11.95
C ASN A 111 -0.06 2.95 11.99
N ILE A 112 0.83 2.44 11.13
CA ILE A 112 2.20 2.95 10.97
C ILE A 112 2.19 4.45 10.63
N ILE A 113 1.35 4.85 9.67
CA ILE A 113 1.23 6.26 9.23
C ILE A 113 0.67 7.11 10.38
N ASN A 114 -0.41 6.68 11.02
CA ASN A 114 -1.11 7.44 12.06
C ASN A 114 -0.27 7.61 13.35
N LEU A 115 0.56 6.64 13.68
CA LEU A 115 1.45 6.70 14.85
C LEU A 115 2.76 7.48 14.55
N GLY A 116 2.92 7.93 13.31
CA GLY A 116 3.94 8.88 12.89
C GLY A 116 5.32 8.27 12.68
N ILE A 117 5.37 7.00 12.28
CA ILE A 117 6.62 6.30 11.90
C ILE A 117 7.12 6.86 10.56
N VAL A 118 6.23 7.15 9.62
CA VAL A 118 6.57 7.76 8.32
C VAL A 118 7.26 9.10 8.52
N GLU A 119 6.70 9.96 9.37
CA GLU A 119 7.28 11.27 9.71
C GLU A 119 8.66 11.13 10.37
N ALA A 120 8.85 10.10 11.21
CA ALA A 120 10.16 9.82 11.81
C ALA A 120 11.19 9.42 10.73
N LEU A 121 10.82 8.57 9.78
CA LEU A 121 11.69 8.21 8.65
C LEU A 121 12.00 9.41 7.75
N ILE A 122 10.99 10.23 7.42
CA ILE A 122 11.16 11.48 6.66
C ILE A 122 12.16 12.40 7.37
N TYR A 123 12.02 12.56 8.69
CA TYR A 123 12.95 13.36 9.48
C TYR A 123 14.38 12.80 9.44
N ILE A 124 14.55 11.48 9.59
CA ILE A 124 15.86 10.81 9.45
C ILE A 124 16.47 11.13 8.08
N PHE A 125 15.69 10.98 7.00
CA PHE A 125 16.14 11.21 5.64
C PHE A 125 16.51 12.65 5.33
N LEU A 126 15.87 13.62 5.99
CA LEU A 126 16.16 15.05 5.79
C LEU A 126 17.31 15.56 6.66
N SER A 127 17.42 15.06 7.90
CA SER A 127 18.30 15.64 8.91
C SER A 127 19.70 15.02 8.95
N ARG A 128 19.86 13.74 8.60
CA ARG A 128 21.14 13.03 8.69
C ARG A 128 22.01 13.22 7.46
N SER A 129 23.32 13.18 7.63
CA SER A 129 24.24 12.98 6.50
C SER A 129 23.90 11.65 5.80
N LEU A 130 24.11 11.59 4.48
CA LEU A 130 23.67 10.43 3.68
C LEU A 130 24.34 9.14 4.15
N ASP A 131 25.62 9.18 4.54
CA ASP A 131 26.39 8.05 5.07
C ASP A 131 25.84 7.44 6.37
N LEU A 132 25.00 8.18 7.11
CA LEU A 132 24.30 7.69 8.31
C LEU A 132 22.89 7.16 8.02
N ILE A 133 22.46 7.16 6.77
CA ILE A 133 21.19 6.57 6.34
C ILE A 133 21.49 5.19 5.78
N THR A 134 21.21 4.17 6.57
CA THR A 134 21.40 2.76 6.20
C THR A 134 20.13 2.17 5.59
N ASN A 135 20.28 1.07 4.87
CA ASN A 135 19.20 0.42 4.11
C ASN A 135 17.92 0.07 4.92
N PRO A 136 17.96 -0.32 6.21
CA PRO A 136 16.72 -0.62 6.96
C PRO A 136 15.72 0.54 7.00
N PHE A 137 16.19 1.79 6.96
CA PHE A 137 15.30 2.95 6.95
C PHE A 137 14.57 3.08 5.61
N SER A 138 15.29 2.97 4.49
CA SER A 138 14.70 3.06 3.14
C SER A 138 13.83 1.86 2.81
N GLU A 139 14.27 0.67 3.22
CA GLU A 139 13.53 -0.58 3.01
C GLU A 139 12.19 -0.54 3.78
N LEU A 140 12.19 -0.11 5.04
CA LEU A 140 10.93 0.06 5.78
C LEU A 140 10.00 1.03 5.07
N PHE A 141 10.52 2.17 4.58
CA PHE A 141 9.72 3.13 3.83
C PHE A 141 9.09 2.48 2.58
N LEU A 142 9.89 1.73 1.82
CA LEU A 142 9.39 0.96 0.67
C LEU A 142 8.29 -0.01 1.06
N LYS A 143 8.47 -0.80 2.13
CA LYS A 143 7.45 -1.76 2.60
C LYS A 143 6.15 -1.07 3.00
N ILE A 144 6.18 0.18 3.47
CA ILE A 144 4.95 0.93 3.77
C ILE A 144 4.21 1.34 2.48
N THR A 145 4.91 1.44 1.34
CA THR A 145 4.29 1.77 0.04
C THR A 145 3.82 0.55 -0.76
N THR A 146 4.19 -0.69 -0.37
CA THR A 146 3.80 -1.89 -1.11
C THR A 146 3.85 -3.19 -0.29
N PRO A 147 2.85 -4.11 -0.44
CA PRO A 147 1.58 -3.87 -1.13
C PRO A 147 0.68 -2.96 -0.27
N SER A 148 0.10 -1.92 -0.87
CA SER A 148 -0.75 -0.93 -0.20
C SER A 148 -1.77 -0.39 -1.19
N SER A 149 -3.00 -0.14 -0.73
CA SER A 149 -4.00 0.52 -1.58
C SER A 149 -3.63 1.98 -1.86
N ASP A 150 -4.21 2.51 -2.95
CA ASP A 150 -4.06 3.92 -3.32
C ASP A 150 -4.48 4.85 -2.17
N GLU A 151 -5.51 4.49 -1.39
CA GLU A 151 -5.97 5.29 -0.24
C GLU A 151 -4.88 5.43 0.83
N ILE A 152 -4.25 4.32 1.23
CA ILE A 152 -3.16 4.34 2.21
C ILE A 152 -1.95 5.13 1.69
N ILE A 153 -1.61 4.94 0.41
CA ILE A 153 -0.49 5.66 -0.21
C ILE A 153 -0.77 7.17 -0.28
N LEU A 154 -2.02 7.60 -0.52
CA LEU A 154 -2.40 9.02 -0.50
C LEU A 154 -2.34 9.62 0.91
N GLN A 155 -2.66 8.84 1.95
CA GLN A 155 -2.44 9.26 3.34
C GLN A 155 -0.95 9.41 3.65
N LEU A 156 -0.10 8.50 3.17
CA LEU A 156 1.36 8.66 3.25
C LEU A 156 1.85 9.89 2.48
N PHE A 157 1.31 10.15 1.30
CA PHE A 157 1.64 11.33 0.49
C PHE A 157 1.37 12.64 1.23
N SER A 158 0.29 12.70 2.03
CA SER A 158 -0.03 13.89 2.85
C SER A 158 1.08 14.29 3.85
N LYS A 159 2.02 13.38 4.13
CA LYS A 159 3.19 13.62 4.99
C LYS A 159 4.36 14.31 4.27
N ASN A 160 4.19 14.68 2.99
CA ASN A 160 5.18 15.34 2.14
C ASN A 160 6.50 14.54 1.99
N PRO A 161 6.45 13.29 1.50
CA PRO A 161 7.63 12.42 1.44
C PRO A 161 8.63 12.76 0.32
N TYR A 162 8.23 13.54 -0.69
CA TYR A 162 9.06 13.75 -1.89
C TYR A 162 10.42 14.39 -1.59
N PRO A 163 10.55 15.49 -0.83
CA PRO A 163 11.86 16.09 -0.56
C PRO A 163 12.85 15.10 0.08
N SER A 164 12.38 14.29 1.04
CA SER A 164 13.20 13.25 1.66
C SER A 164 13.60 12.14 0.68
N LEU A 165 12.66 11.60 -0.09
CA LEU A 165 12.93 10.49 -1.02
C LEU A 165 13.82 10.94 -2.18
N ILE A 166 13.60 12.15 -2.71
CA ILE A 166 14.44 12.74 -3.76
C ILE A 166 15.88 12.94 -3.26
N ARG A 167 16.08 13.29 -1.99
CA ARG A 167 17.42 13.38 -1.41
C ARG A 167 18.14 12.03 -1.40
N LEU A 168 17.42 10.93 -1.12
CA LEU A 168 17.99 9.57 -1.13
C LEU A 168 18.47 9.10 -2.52
N LEU A 169 17.98 9.69 -3.60
CA LEU A 169 18.46 9.37 -4.96
C LEU A 169 19.95 9.72 -5.17
N ASN A 170 20.52 10.58 -4.32
CA ASN A 170 21.94 10.93 -4.33
C ASN A 170 22.81 10.02 -3.43
N HIS A 171 22.23 8.95 -2.88
CA HIS A 171 22.94 8.01 -2.02
C HIS A 171 23.95 7.15 -2.81
N GLN A 172 25.03 6.72 -2.15
CA GLN A 172 26.08 5.88 -2.74
C GLN A 172 25.70 4.40 -2.76
N ASP A 173 25.02 3.91 -1.72
CA ASP A 173 24.41 2.57 -1.69
C ASP A 173 23.23 2.52 -2.66
N ILE A 174 23.33 1.63 -3.64
CA ILE A 174 22.34 1.44 -4.70
C ILE A 174 21.03 0.86 -4.17
N ASN A 175 21.05 0.05 -3.10
CA ASN A 175 19.83 -0.49 -2.52
C ASN A 175 18.94 0.63 -1.97
N ILE A 176 19.54 1.66 -1.37
CA ILE A 176 18.82 2.82 -0.85
C ILE A 176 18.25 3.66 -1.99
N VAL A 177 18.99 3.80 -3.08
CA VAL A 177 18.51 4.49 -4.30
C VAL A 177 17.34 3.73 -4.92
N ASP A 178 17.42 2.40 -4.98
CA ASP A 178 16.39 1.52 -5.50
C ASP A 178 15.11 1.59 -4.66
N ASP A 179 15.23 1.49 -3.33
CA ASP A 179 14.10 1.66 -2.40
C ASP A 179 13.40 3.00 -2.59
N ALA A 180 14.19 4.08 -2.73
CA ALA A 180 13.67 5.43 -2.90
C ALA A 180 12.93 5.61 -4.23
N ILE A 181 13.50 5.15 -5.36
CA ILE A 181 12.87 5.32 -6.68
C ILE A 181 11.61 4.44 -6.82
N ILE A 182 11.60 3.25 -6.24
CA ILE A 182 10.39 2.40 -6.18
C ILE A 182 9.32 3.06 -5.32
N SER A 183 9.68 3.58 -4.13
CA SER A 183 8.74 4.31 -3.25
C SER A 183 8.12 5.52 -3.95
N ILE A 184 8.93 6.30 -4.67
CA ILE A 184 8.45 7.43 -5.49
C ILE A 184 7.45 6.95 -6.54
N SER A 185 7.78 5.87 -7.26
CA SER A 185 6.91 5.29 -8.29
C SER A 185 5.55 4.86 -7.72
N ASN A 186 5.54 4.17 -6.57
CA ASN A 186 4.30 3.75 -5.91
C ASN A 186 3.41 4.95 -5.56
N ILE A 187 3.99 6.03 -5.02
CA ILE A 187 3.27 7.27 -4.71
C ILE A 187 2.73 7.94 -5.97
N LEU A 188 3.48 7.95 -7.07
CA LEU A 188 3.02 8.49 -8.35
C LEU A 188 1.88 7.66 -8.93
N ILE A 189 1.94 6.32 -8.84
CA ILE A 189 0.88 5.42 -9.32
C ILE A 189 -0.43 5.70 -8.57
N ALA A 190 -0.39 5.80 -7.24
CA ALA A 190 -1.58 6.13 -6.45
C ALA A 190 -2.17 7.48 -6.86
N GLY A 191 -1.34 8.51 -7.03
CA GLY A 191 -1.77 9.81 -7.55
C GLY A 191 -2.41 9.69 -8.94
N GLN A 192 -1.79 8.95 -9.85
CA GLN A 192 -2.30 8.72 -11.20
C GLN A 192 -3.70 8.11 -11.21
N ASN A 193 -3.95 7.13 -10.32
CA ASN A 193 -5.21 6.39 -10.27
C ASN A 193 -6.40 7.22 -9.74
N THR A 194 -6.13 8.34 -9.05
CA THR A 194 -7.18 9.27 -8.57
C THR A 194 -7.72 10.23 -9.62
N THR A 195 -7.10 10.28 -10.81
CA THR A 195 -7.40 11.29 -11.82
C THR A 195 -7.60 10.68 -13.20
N PRO A 196 -8.47 11.26 -14.06
CA PRO A 196 -8.70 10.74 -15.41
C PRO A 196 -7.40 10.61 -16.21
N SER A 197 -7.30 9.56 -17.03
CA SER A 197 -6.08 9.22 -17.80
C SER A 197 -5.63 10.31 -18.78
N TYR A 198 -6.53 11.18 -19.23
CA TYR A 198 -6.27 12.29 -20.14
C TYR A 198 -5.89 13.60 -19.43
N SER A 199 -5.97 13.66 -18.10
CA SER A 199 -5.65 14.84 -17.31
C SER A 199 -4.15 14.93 -16.97
N LEU A 200 -3.68 16.11 -16.58
CA LEU A 200 -2.32 16.30 -16.05
C LEU A 200 -2.11 15.45 -14.79
N HIS A 201 -0.87 15.03 -14.51
CA HIS A 201 -0.57 14.27 -13.30
C HIS A 201 -0.71 15.14 -12.03
N PRO A 202 -1.46 14.71 -11.00
CA PRO A 202 -1.75 15.55 -9.83
C PRO A 202 -0.51 15.89 -9.00
N HIS A 203 0.52 15.05 -9.03
CA HIS A 203 1.74 15.25 -8.25
C HIS A 203 2.87 16.00 -8.99
N PHE A 204 2.64 16.47 -10.23
CA PHE A 204 3.71 17.09 -11.03
C PHE A 204 4.31 18.32 -10.34
N ASP A 205 3.47 19.24 -9.87
CA ASP A 205 3.96 20.50 -9.34
C ASP A 205 4.69 20.27 -8.00
N THR A 206 4.16 19.38 -7.15
CA THR A 206 4.77 19.01 -5.86
C THR A 206 6.17 18.42 -6.02
N ILE A 207 6.36 17.47 -6.96
CA ILE A 207 7.68 16.87 -7.16
C ILE A 207 8.65 17.85 -7.83
N SER A 208 8.14 18.76 -8.67
CA SER A 208 8.95 19.78 -9.33
C SER A 208 9.56 20.78 -8.33
N GLN A 209 8.84 21.10 -7.26
CA GLN A 209 9.31 22.02 -6.21
C GLN A 209 10.57 21.56 -5.48
N CYS A 210 10.87 20.25 -5.49
CA CYS A 210 12.08 19.68 -4.88
C CYS A 210 13.10 19.19 -5.92
N ASP A 211 13.08 19.74 -7.14
CA ASP A 211 13.95 19.33 -8.26
C ASP A 211 13.79 17.84 -8.66
N GLY A 212 12.70 17.19 -8.22
CA GLY A 212 12.58 15.74 -8.28
C GLY A 212 12.55 15.18 -9.70
N ILE A 213 12.01 15.94 -10.68
CA ILE A 213 12.04 15.56 -12.10
C ILE A 213 13.49 15.37 -12.59
N ASN A 214 14.36 16.34 -12.30
CA ASN A 214 15.75 16.28 -12.74
C ASN A 214 16.52 15.19 -12.00
N GLN A 215 16.24 14.98 -10.70
CA GLN A 215 16.89 13.91 -9.93
C GLN A 215 16.49 12.52 -10.43
N ILE A 216 15.22 12.29 -10.74
CA ILE A 216 14.74 11.04 -11.36
C ILE A 216 15.41 10.82 -12.72
N PHE A 217 15.51 11.87 -13.55
CA PHE A 217 16.20 11.77 -14.83
C PHE A 217 17.70 11.45 -14.66
N ARG A 218 18.37 12.02 -13.63
CA ARG A 218 19.77 11.65 -13.30
C ARG A 218 19.89 10.17 -12.94
N ILE A 219 18.96 9.59 -12.18
CA ILE A 219 18.94 8.14 -11.90
C ILE A 219 18.84 7.33 -13.19
N PHE A 220 17.97 7.72 -14.12
CA PHE A 220 17.88 7.06 -15.43
C PHE A 220 19.22 7.08 -16.20
N LYS A 221 19.97 8.18 -16.11
CA LYS A 221 21.26 8.38 -16.80
C LYS A 221 22.46 7.68 -16.13
N ARG A 222 22.37 7.33 -14.83
CA ARG A 222 23.45 6.71 -14.07
C ARG A 222 23.82 5.32 -14.64
N ASN A 223 25.10 4.98 -14.71
CA ASN A 223 25.55 3.70 -15.30
C ASN A 223 25.57 2.53 -14.30
N ASP A 224 25.68 2.85 -13.02
CA ASP A 224 25.71 1.93 -11.89
C ASP A 224 24.31 1.44 -11.47
N ILE A 225 23.25 2.12 -11.92
CA ILE A 225 21.86 1.76 -11.60
C ILE A 225 21.40 0.57 -12.46
N GLY A 226 20.78 -0.41 -11.79
CA GLY A 226 20.24 -1.62 -12.41
C GLY A 226 19.14 -1.36 -13.44
N LYS A 227 18.93 -2.32 -14.35
CA LYS A 227 17.92 -2.21 -15.43
C LYS A 227 16.50 -1.94 -14.89
N HIS A 228 16.14 -2.59 -13.79
CA HIS A 228 14.84 -2.45 -13.14
C HIS A 228 14.58 -1.00 -12.70
N SER A 229 15.49 -0.42 -11.93
CA SER A 229 15.38 0.95 -11.42
C SER A 229 15.48 2.00 -12.52
N LYS A 230 16.28 1.77 -13.58
CA LYS A 230 16.25 2.62 -14.78
C LYS A 230 14.89 2.64 -15.46
N ARG A 231 14.25 1.47 -15.59
CA ARG A 231 12.89 1.37 -16.14
C ARG A 231 11.90 2.12 -15.26
N ILE A 232 11.96 1.95 -13.95
CA ILE A 232 11.10 2.68 -13.02
C ILE A 232 11.30 4.19 -13.12
N ALA A 233 12.55 4.68 -13.21
CA ALA A 233 12.82 6.09 -13.39
C ALA A 233 12.17 6.64 -14.69
N ALA A 234 12.27 5.89 -15.79
CA ALA A 234 11.61 6.26 -17.05
C ALA A 234 10.06 6.23 -16.95
N GLU A 235 9.50 5.26 -16.22
CA GLU A 235 8.07 5.19 -15.92
C GLU A 235 7.62 6.39 -15.06
N CYS A 236 8.39 6.77 -14.04
CA CYS A 236 8.13 7.95 -13.21
C CYS A 236 8.05 9.23 -14.04
N ILE A 237 9.01 9.46 -14.95
CA ILE A 237 8.95 10.59 -15.89
C ILE A 237 7.70 10.51 -16.76
N SER A 238 7.33 9.33 -17.24
CA SER A 238 6.14 9.14 -18.07
C SER A 238 4.82 9.39 -17.31
N PHE A 239 4.77 9.06 -16.02
CA PHE A 239 3.64 9.41 -15.15
C PHE A 239 3.53 10.92 -14.99
N LEU A 240 4.63 11.58 -14.63
CA LEU A 240 4.67 13.02 -14.39
C LEU A 240 4.27 13.82 -15.65
N PHE A 241 4.81 13.43 -16.80
CA PHE A 241 4.53 14.10 -18.06
C PHE A 241 3.30 13.57 -18.81
N ARG A 242 2.39 12.85 -18.12
CA ARG A 242 1.07 12.49 -18.67
C ARG A 242 0.34 13.75 -19.14
N ALA A 243 -0.05 13.77 -20.41
CA ALA A 243 -0.70 14.91 -21.09
C ALA A 243 0.06 16.26 -20.99
N ARG A 244 1.35 16.24 -20.61
CA ARG A 244 2.18 17.43 -20.44
C ARG A 244 3.40 17.33 -21.36
N GLU A 245 3.81 18.44 -21.95
CA GLU A 245 5.03 18.46 -22.76
C GLU A 245 6.29 18.25 -21.90
N ILE A 246 7.22 17.40 -22.36
CA ILE A 246 8.57 17.34 -21.81
C ILE A 246 9.42 18.45 -22.44
N SER A 247 9.47 19.65 -21.85
CA SER A 247 10.18 20.78 -22.49
C SER A 247 11.69 20.57 -22.61
N ASN A 248 12.30 19.74 -21.75
CA ASN A 248 13.72 19.38 -21.87
C ASN A 248 13.91 18.42 -23.06
N SER A 249 14.59 18.89 -24.12
CA SER A 249 14.76 18.10 -25.35
C SER A 249 15.59 16.83 -25.17
N GLU A 250 16.59 16.81 -24.28
CA GLU A 250 17.40 15.61 -24.03
C GLU A 250 16.55 14.55 -23.33
N MET A 251 15.87 14.93 -22.24
CA MET A 251 14.96 14.06 -21.50
C MET A 251 13.88 13.48 -22.40
N LYS A 252 13.23 14.32 -23.22
CA LYS A 252 12.21 13.89 -24.18
C LYS A 252 12.74 12.78 -25.09
N LYS A 253 13.88 13.02 -25.75
CA LYS A 253 14.48 12.08 -26.71
C LYS A 253 14.89 10.77 -26.05
N GLU A 254 15.60 10.84 -24.92
CA GLU A 254 16.19 9.66 -24.31
C GLU A 254 15.16 8.75 -23.64
N ILE A 255 14.16 9.32 -22.96
CA ILE A 255 13.09 8.52 -22.36
C ILE A 255 12.26 7.84 -23.45
N ILE A 256 11.89 8.56 -24.52
CA ILE A 256 11.14 7.97 -25.63
C ILE A 256 11.95 6.87 -26.32
N ALA A 257 13.23 7.11 -26.62
CA ALA A 257 14.09 6.11 -27.25
C ALA A 257 14.22 4.84 -26.40
N TYR A 258 14.38 5.01 -25.08
CA TYR A 258 14.47 3.88 -24.15
C TYR A 258 13.18 3.06 -24.09
N LEU A 259 12.01 3.71 -24.01
CA LEU A 259 10.72 3.03 -24.00
C LEU A 259 10.46 2.28 -25.31
N LYS A 260 10.78 2.89 -26.47
CA LYS A 260 10.75 2.20 -27.78
C LYS A 260 11.63 0.95 -27.78
N GLN A 261 12.83 1.03 -27.22
CA GLN A 261 13.74 -0.12 -27.15
C GLN A 261 13.17 -1.28 -26.32
N ILE A 262 12.46 -1.00 -25.22
CA ILE A 262 11.82 -2.04 -24.40
C ILE A 262 10.80 -2.83 -25.22
N ILE A 263 10.00 -2.17 -26.05
CA ILE A 263 8.96 -2.81 -26.86
C ILE A 263 9.54 -3.86 -27.82
N THR A 264 10.78 -3.67 -28.27
CA THR A 264 11.46 -4.63 -29.16
C THR A 264 12.02 -5.87 -28.43
N LYS A 265 12.06 -5.85 -27.10
CA LYS A 265 12.58 -6.95 -26.26
C LYS A 265 11.41 -7.87 -25.92
N LYS A 266 11.59 -9.19 -26.08
CA LYS A 266 10.51 -10.21 -26.04
C LYS A 266 9.82 -10.42 -24.67
N ASP A 267 9.97 -9.51 -23.71
CA ASP A 267 9.28 -9.57 -22.42
C ASP A 267 7.92 -8.87 -22.54
N LYS A 268 6.83 -9.64 -22.40
CA LYS A 268 5.47 -9.11 -22.60
C LYS A 268 5.06 -8.10 -21.54
N GLU A 269 5.45 -8.29 -20.29
CA GLU A 269 5.05 -7.40 -19.20
C GLU A 269 5.79 -6.06 -19.31
N GLU A 270 7.10 -6.09 -19.55
CA GLU A 270 7.89 -4.88 -19.75
C GLU A 270 7.45 -4.13 -21.00
N MET A 271 7.15 -4.85 -22.09
CA MET A 271 6.60 -4.27 -23.31
C MET A 271 5.28 -3.53 -23.04
N ASN A 272 4.32 -4.17 -22.35
CA ASN A 272 3.03 -3.55 -22.04
C ASN A 272 3.17 -2.31 -21.16
N ARG A 273 4.09 -2.32 -20.19
CA ARG A 273 4.41 -1.13 -19.37
C ARG A 273 4.97 0.00 -20.22
N ALA A 274 5.88 -0.30 -21.14
CA ALA A 274 6.48 0.68 -22.04
C ALA A 274 5.46 1.28 -23.03
N ILE A 275 4.56 0.47 -23.59
CA ILE A 275 3.45 0.94 -24.45
C ILE A 275 2.56 1.92 -23.66
N ARG A 276 2.13 1.55 -22.45
CA ARG A 276 1.32 2.42 -21.58
C ARG A 276 2.04 3.74 -21.26
N ALA A 277 3.35 3.69 -21.01
CA ALA A 277 4.15 4.89 -20.79
C ALA A 277 4.17 5.82 -22.03
N LEU A 278 4.42 5.27 -23.23
CA LEU A 278 4.38 6.05 -24.48
C LEU A 278 2.99 6.64 -24.74
N LYS A 279 1.91 5.89 -24.49
CA LYS A 279 0.53 6.40 -24.65
C LYS A 279 0.27 7.61 -23.75
N ARG A 280 0.69 7.58 -22.48
CA ARG A 280 0.57 8.74 -21.56
C ARG A 280 1.29 9.97 -22.07
N LEU A 281 2.52 9.79 -22.57
CA LEU A 281 3.32 10.87 -23.14
C LEU A 281 2.69 11.44 -24.42
N ALA A 282 2.17 10.57 -25.29
CA ALA A 282 1.56 10.91 -26.57
C ALA A 282 0.22 11.66 -26.44
N LEU A 283 -0.36 11.78 -25.24
CA LEU A 283 -1.48 12.68 -25.01
C LEU A 283 -1.12 14.15 -25.28
N ASN A 284 0.16 14.51 -25.13
CA ASN A 284 0.68 15.81 -25.57
C ASN A 284 1.20 15.74 -27.02
N ALA A 285 0.83 16.72 -27.84
CA ALA A 285 1.18 16.73 -29.26
C ALA A 285 2.70 16.77 -29.53
N ALA A 286 3.47 17.59 -28.80
CA ALA A 286 4.90 17.71 -29.02
C ALA A 286 5.67 16.42 -28.64
N ASN A 287 5.22 15.74 -27.59
CA ASN A 287 5.76 14.43 -27.23
C ASN A 287 5.36 13.37 -28.27
N ARG A 288 4.11 13.36 -28.73
CA ARG A 288 3.62 12.46 -29.78
C ARG A 288 4.46 12.57 -31.06
N THR A 289 4.72 13.80 -31.52
CA THR A 289 5.57 14.03 -32.69
C THR A 289 6.97 13.42 -32.53
N GLU A 290 7.58 13.49 -31.34
CA GLU A 290 8.86 12.82 -31.07
C GLU A 290 8.73 11.29 -31.07
N ILE A 291 7.64 10.76 -30.51
CA ILE A 291 7.36 9.32 -30.51
C ILE A 291 7.16 8.79 -31.93
N GLU A 292 6.50 9.53 -32.81
CA GLU A 292 6.18 9.07 -34.17
C GLU A 292 7.35 9.20 -35.18
N LYS A 293 8.48 9.79 -34.76
CA LYS A 293 9.69 9.84 -35.59
C LYS A 293 10.14 8.45 -36.03
N ASP A 294 10.75 8.43 -37.21
CA ASP A 294 11.27 7.24 -37.88
C ASP A 294 10.18 6.20 -38.21
N GLY A 295 8.92 6.65 -38.32
CA GLY A 295 7.78 5.81 -38.66
C GLY A 295 7.30 4.92 -37.53
N PHE A 296 7.68 5.21 -36.28
CA PHE A 296 7.22 4.42 -35.14
C PHE A 296 5.74 4.66 -34.85
N ALA A 297 4.92 3.61 -34.90
CA ALA A 297 3.53 3.64 -34.46
C ALA A 297 3.42 3.07 -33.05
N ILE A 298 2.67 3.74 -32.17
CA ILE A 298 2.36 3.23 -30.83
C ILE A 298 1.40 2.04 -31.00
N PRO A 299 1.71 0.85 -30.48
CA PRO A 299 0.80 -0.29 -30.56
C PRO A 299 -0.55 -0.02 -29.87
N ASP A 300 -1.63 -0.51 -30.48
CA ASP A 300 -2.96 -0.51 -29.86
C ASP A 300 -3.01 -1.47 -28.65
N ASP A 301 -4.03 -1.33 -27.79
CA ASP A 301 -4.25 -2.28 -26.71
C ASP A 301 -4.88 -3.56 -27.31
N ASP A 302 -4.24 -4.72 -27.11
CA ASP A 302 -4.86 -6.03 -27.35
C ASP A 302 -5.98 -6.29 -26.33
#